data_AF-A0A645B0A6-F1
#
_entry.id   AF-A0A645B0A6-F1
#
_cell.length_a   1.000
_cell.length_b   1.000
_cell.length_c   1.000
_cell.angle_alpha   90.00
_cell.angle_beta   90.00
_cell.angle_gamma   90.00
#
_symmetry.space_group_name_H-M   'P 1'
#
loop_
_entity.id
_entity.type
_entity.pdbx_description
1 polymer ?
#
loop_
_entity_poly.entity_id
_entity_poly.type
_entity_poly.pdbx_seq_one_letter_code
_entity_poly.pdbx_strand_id
1 'polypeptide(L)'
;MDEQSKRVLKQYTLDAVSILERSLDLCKNGHPSFYRVAAVQMRILLCDTTYRHDRQEDIAIVPILFPKLKLHRLDANYRPRLDEPAVDLGSWLDSVANPTDNMTLRQLIRRVCDVDGGAHVDVKPQAGISDQETARLWIISIGEYLVPLLDQVLQD
;
A
#
# COMPACT_ATOMS: atom_id res chain seq x y z
N MET A 1 7.36 6.47 21.87
CA MET A 1 5.92 6.70 21.64
C MET A 1 5.17 6.23 22.87
N ASP A 2 4.34 7.08 23.45
CA ASP A 2 3.52 6.73 24.62
C ASP A 2 2.37 5.77 24.26
N GLU A 3 1.73 5.20 25.28
CA GLU A 3 0.68 4.21 25.12
C GLU A 3 -0.62 4.78 24.50
N GLN A 4 -0.91 6.06 24.72
CA GLN A 4 -2.10 6.68 24.12
C GLN A 4 -1.91 6.85 22.61
N SER A 5 -0.74 7.32 22.19
CA SER A 5 -0.36 7.45 20.79
C SER A 5 -0.40 6.10 20.07
N LYS A 6 0.10 5.03 20.71
CA LYS A 6 -0.01 3.65 20.17
C LYS A 6 -1.45 3.21 19.98
N ARG A 7 -2.33 3.44 20.97
CA ARG A 7 -3.76 3.07 20.87
C ARG A 7 -4.46 3.79 19.73
N VAL A 8 -4.18 5.07 19.57
CA VAL A 8 -4.71 5.88 18.47
C VAL A 8 -4.25 5.31 17.13
N LEU A 9 -2.95 5.08 16.95
CA LEU A 9 -2.44 4.48 15.71
C LEU A 9 -3.01 3.08 15.44
N LYS A 10 -3.19 2.25 16.47
CA LYS A 10 -3.81 0.92 16.32
C LYS A 10 -5.26 1.05 15.81
N GLN A 11 -6.04 1.99 16.35
CA GLN A 11 -7.41 2.25 15.87
C GLN A 11 -7.41 2.73 14.41
N TYR A 12 -6.55 3.70 14.07
CA TYR A 12 -6.42 4.15 12.68
C TYR A 12 -6.01 3.01 11.73
N THR A 13 -5.18 2.06 12.20
CA THR A 13 -4.80 0.89 11.42
C THR A 13 -6.00 -0.02 11.18
N LEU A 14 -6.80 -0.31 12.22
CA LEU A 14 -8.01 -1.13 12.10
C LEU A 14 -9.01 -0.52 11.10
N ASP A 15 -9.25 0.80 11.21
CA ASP A 15 -10.16 1.50 10.32
C ASP A 15 -9.64 1.47 8.87
N ALA A 16 -8.35 1.73 8.66
CA ALA A 16 -7.73 1.70 7.34
C ALA A 16 -7.74 0.29 6.71
N VAL A 17 -7.50 -0.77 7.50
CA VAL A 17 -7.58 -2.16 7.05
C VAL A 17 -9.02 -2.53 6.67
N SER A 18 -10.01 -2.13 7.47
CA SER A 18 -11.43 -2.36 7.16
C SER A 18 -11.86 -1.66 5.86
N ILE A 19 -11.42 -0.41 5.64
CA ILE A 19 -11.69 0.31 4.38
C ILE A 19 -10.97 -0.37 3.21
N LEU A 20 -9.74 -0.83 3.41
CA LEU A 20 -8.97 -1.55 2.39
C LEU A 20 -9.69 -2.83 1.97
N GLU A 21 -10.04 -3.69 2.93
CA GLU A 21 -10.78 -4.93 2.69
C GLU A 21 -12.07 -4.65 1.92
N ARG A 22 -12.87 -3.68 2.37
CA ARG A 22 -14.11 -3.32 1.70
C ARG A 22 -13.89 -2.81 0.27
N SER A 23 -12.82 -2.07 0.04
CA SER A 23 -12.47 -1.56 -1.30
C SER A 23 -12.07 -2.69 -2.25
N LEU A 24 -11.36 -3.71 -1.75
CA LEU A 24 -11.00 -4.90 -2.53
C LEU A 24 -12.24 -5.71 -2.90
N ASP A 25 -13.18 -5.90 -1.96
CA ASP A 25 -14.47 -6.55 -2.23
C ASP A 25 -15.27 -5.84 -3.31
N LEU A 26 -15.32 -4.50 -3.27
CA LEU A 26 -16.01 -3.72 -4.29
C LEU A 26 -15.36 -3.90 -5.67
N CYS A 27 -14.02 -3.97 -5.74
CA CYS A 27 -13.32 -4.27 -6.98
C CYS A 27 -13.70 -5.65 -7.55
N LYS A 28 -13.79 -6.68 -6.69
CA LYS A 28 -14.22 -8.03 -7.09
C LYS A 28 -15.66 -8.07 -7.59
N ASN A 29 -16.52 -7.22 -7.05
CA ASN A 29 -17.94 -7.14 -7.38
C ASN A 29 -18.26 -6.14 -8.52
N GLY A 30 -17.29 -5.82 -9.37
CA GLY A 30 -17.52 -5.03 -10.59
C GLY A 30 -17.44 -3.51 -10.39
N HIS A 31 -16.87 -3.04 -9.28
CA HIS A 31 -16.57 -1.61 -9.06
C HIS A 31 -15.05 -1.35 -9.14
N PRO A 32 -14.44 -1.42 -10.34
CA PRO A 32 -13.00 -1.45 -10.50
C PRO A 32 -12.32 -0.17 -10.00
N SER A 33 -13.02 0.96 -9.93
CA SER A 33 -12.49 2.26 -9.46
C SER A 33 -12.04 2.26 -8.00
N PHE A 34 -12.54 1.34 -7.17
CA PHE A 34 -12.20 1.27 -5.74
C PHE A 34 -10.76 0.85 -5.46
N TYR A 35 -10.00 0.38 -6.47
CA TYR A 35 -8.57 0.15 -6.32
C TYR A 35 -7.82 1.44 -5.94
N ARG A 36 -8.34 2.61 -6.33
CA ARG A 36 -7.78 3.91 -5.94
C ARG A 36 -7.94 4.15 -4.45
N VAL A 37 -9.10 3.79 -3.89
CA VAL A 37 -9.35 3.88 -2.44
C VAL A 37 -8.45 2.89 -1.69
N ALA A 38 -8.28 1.67 -2.22
CA ALA A 38 -7.34 0.70 -1.68
C ALA A 38 -5.90 1.23 -1.66
N ALA A 39 -5.44 1.87 -2.74
CA ALA A 39 -4.12 2.50 -2.81
C ALA A 39 -3.93 3.62 -1.78
N VAL A 40 -4.97 4.43 -1.53
CA VAL A 40 -4.95 5.46 -0.47
C VAL A 40 -4.74 4.82 0.91
N GLN A 41 -5.48 3.77 1.23
CA GLN A 41 -5.30 3.08 2.51
C GLN A 41 -3.90 2.47 2.63
N MET A 42 -3.39 1.84 1.56
CA MET A 42 -2.02 1.32 1.54
C MET A 42 -0.97 2.40 1.72
N ARG A 43 -1.17 3.60 1.12
CA ARG A 43 -0.26 4.72 1.35
C ARG A 43 -0.22 5.06 2.83
N ILE A 44 -1.37 5.32 3.46
CA ILE A 44 -1.48 5.64 4.90
C ILE A 44 -0.79 4.58 5.76
N LEU A 45 -1.04 3.30 5.44
CA LEU A 45 -0.50 2.18 6.20
C LEU A 45 1.01 2.01 6.01
N LEU A 46 1.53 2.12 4.78
CA LEU A 46 2.85 1.57 4.42
C LEU A 46 3.90 2.61 4.05
N CYS A 47 3.51 3.73 3.44
CA CYS A 47 4.48 4.63 2.79
C CYS A 47 4.04 6.11 2.71
N ASP A 48 3.20 6.54 3.65
CA ASP A 48 2.75 7.93 3.73
C ASP A 48 3.87 8.85 4.19
N THR A 49 3.88 10.06 3.67
CA THR A 49 4.88 11.05 4.00
C THR A 49 4.28 12.43 4.07
N THR A 50 4.83 13.26 4.94
CA THR A 50 4.47 14.67 5.07
C THR A 50 5.70 15.55 4.94
N TYR A 51 5.53 16.80 4.53
CA TYR A 51 6.60 17.79 4.56
C TYR A 51 6.51 18.57 5.88
N ARG A 52 7.57 18.51 6.68
CA ARG A 52 7.73 19.29 7.91
C ARG A 52 9.11 19.93 7.92
N HIS A 53 9.16 21.24 8.19
CA HIS A 53 10.41 22.00 8.23
C HIS A 53 11.33 21.76 7.02
N ASP A 54 10.76 21.82 5.81
CA ASP A 54 11.45 21.59 4.52
C ASP A 54 12.08 20.20 4.37
N ARG A 55 11.65 19.21 5.17
CA ARG A 55 12.07 17.82 5.07
C ARG A 55 10.86 16.91 4.90
N GLN A 56 11.02 15.89 4.07
CA GLN A 56 10.03 14.83 3.94
C GLN A 56 10.21 13.85 5.10
N GLU A 57 9.15 13.66 5.88
CA GLU A 57 9.10 12.72 7.00
C GLU A 57 8.15 11.56 6.67
N ASP A 58 8.57 10.34 7.00
CA ASP A 58 7.72 9.14 6.94
C ASP A 58 6.77 9.12 8.14
N ILE A 59 5.48 9.04 7.86
CA ILE A 59 4.41 9.01 8.87
C ILE A 59 3.51 7.78 8.69
N ALA A 60 3.93 6.80 7.90
CA ALA A 60 3.19 5.56 7.69
C ALA A 60 3.00 4.80 9.00
N ILE A 61 1.82 4.22 9.19
CA ILE A 61 1.44 3.66 10.49
C ILE A 61 2.12 2.31 10.76
N VAL A 62 2.19 1.43 9.76
CA VAL A 62 2.71 0.06 9.92
C VAL A 62 4.19 0.04 10.32
N PRO A 63 5.11 0.82 9.72
CA PRO A 63 6.50 0.87 10.19
C PRO A 63 6.64 1.28 11.67
N ILE A 64 5.72 2.12 12.16
CA ILE A 64 5.73 2.61 13.55
C ILE A 64 5.23 1.53 14.53
N LEU A 65 4.12 0.87 14.20
CA LEU A 65 3.51 -0.15 15.07
C LEU A 65 4.21 -1.51 14.99
N PHE A 66 4.63 -1.90 13.79
CA PHE A 66 5.17 -3.22 13.47
C PHE A 66 6.54 -3.12 12.79
N PRO A 67 7.57 -2.54 13.44
CA PRO A 67 8.88 -2.30 12.82
C PRO A 67 9.64 -3.59 12.44
N LYS A 68 9.19 -4.74 12.94
CA LYS A 68 9.77 -6.06 12.66
C LYS A 68 8.96 -6.87 11.66
N LEU A 69 7.92 -6.27 11.06
CA LEU A 69 7.09 -6.93 10.05
C LEU A 69 7.96 -7.39 8.88
N LYS A 70 7.77 -8.65 8.48
CA LYS A 70 8.44 -9.24 7.32
C LYS A 70 7.42 -9.72 6.32
N LEU A 71 7.71 -9.51 5.04
CA LEU A 71 6.81 -9.75 3.93
C LEU A 71 7.53 -10.53 2.83
N HIS A 72 6.83 -11.45 2.18
CA HIS A 72 7.31 -12.12 0.99
C HIS A 72 7.18 -11.18 -0.21
N ARG A 73 8.22 -11.11 -1.04
CA ARG A 73 8.17 -10.36 -2.31
C ARG A 73 7.08 -10.95 -3.21
N LEU A 74 6.49 -10.10 -4.05
CA LEU A 74 5.53 -10.55 -5.05
C LEU A 74 6.24 -10.91 -6.36
N ASP A 75 5.78 -11.94 -7.06
CA ASP A 75 6.26 -12.32 -8.39
C ASP A 75 5.58 -11.51 -9.50
N ALA A 76 6.00 -11.73 -10.76
CA ALA A 76 5.42 -11.07 -11.92
C ALA A 76 3.93 -11.41 -12.17
N ASN A 77 3.40 -12.44 -11.50
CA ASN A 77 1.99 -12.82 -11.53
C ASN A 77 1.23 -12.33 -10.28
N TYR A 78 1.79 -11.34 -9.58
CA TYR A 78 1.20 -10.68 -8.42
C TYR A 78 1.08 -11.59 -7.18
N ARG A 79 1.84 -12.69 -7.11
CA ARG A 79 1.73 -13.68 -6.03
C ARG A 79 2.92 -13.63 -5.06
N PRO A 80 2.71 -13.85 -3.75
CA PRO A 80 3.81 -13.96 -2.80
C PRO A 80 4.76 -15.12 -3.12
N ARG A 81 6.06 -14.82 -3.14
CA ARG A 81 7.14 -15.79 -3.31
C ARG A 81 7.48 -16.47 -1.99
N LEU A 82 6.67 -17.46 -1.65
CA LEU A 82 6.83 -18.26 -0.41
C LEU A 82 8.05 -19.18 -0.44
N ASP A 83 8.64 -19.39 -1.62
CA ASP A 83 9.90 -20.09 -1.85
C ASP A 83 11.13 -19.27 -1.41
N GLU A 84 10.97 -17.96 -1.18
CA GLU A 84 12.05 -17.06 -0.76
C GLU A 84 11.87 -16.57 0.69
N PRO A 85 12.96 -16.20 1.36
CA PRO A 85 12.89 -15.56 2.67
C PRO A 85 12.10 -14.24 2.62
N ALA A 86 11.25 -14.03 3.63
CA ALA A 86 10.58 -12.75 3.84
C ALA A 86 11.60 -11.64 4.17
N VAL A 87 11.35 -10.46 3.64
CA VAL A 87 12.20 -9.26 3.79
C VAL A 87 11.52 -8.22 4.66
N ASP A 88 12.27 -7.25 5.18
CA ASP A 88 11.67 -6.12 5.91
C ASP A 88 10.79 -5.26 5.01
N LEU A 89 9.88 -4.50 5.62
CA LEU A 89 8.90 -3.67 4.91
C LEU A 89 9.55 -2.64 3.97
N GLY A 90 10.70 -2.07 4.33
CA GLY A 90 11.41 -1.11 3.48
C GLY A 90 11.89 -1.78 2.18
N SER A 91 12.65 -2.86 2.34
CA SER A 91 13.11 -3.70 1.22
C SER A 91 11.96 -4.27 0.38
N TRP A 92 10.82 -4.58 1.01
CA TRP A 92 9.63 -5.04 0.31
C TRP A 92 9.03 -3.92 -0.56
N LEU A 93 8.81 -2.73 0.01
CA LEU A 93 8.29 -1.56 -0.71
C LEU A 93 9.18 -1.11 -1.87
N ASP A 94 10.49 -1.32 -1.75
CA ASP A 94 11.47 -0.96 -2.77
C ASP A 94 11.67 -2.07 -3.82
N SER A 95 10.98 -3.21 -3.68
CA SER A 95 10.97 -4.25 -4.72
C SER A 95 10.23 -3.79 -5.97
N VAL A 96 10.70 -4.26 -7.13
CA VAL A 96 10.15 -3.90 -8.44
C VAL A 96 8.81 -4.59 -8.66
N ALA A 97 7.77 -3.80 -8.87
CA ALA A 97 6.43 -4.27 -9.23
C ALA A 97 6.41 -4.70 -10.71
N ASN A 98 6.96 -3.89 -11.62
CA ASN A 98 7.02 -4.25 -13.04
C ASN A 98 8.46 -4.11 -13.57
N PRO A 99 9.09 -5.20 -14.04
CA PRO A 99 10.43 -5.16 -14.61
C PRO A 99 10.56 -4.26 -15.84
N THR A 100 9.49 -4.05 -16.62
CA THR A 100 9.59 -3.20 -17.83
C THR A 100 9.81 -1.74 -17.50
N ASP A 101 9.25 -1.27 -16.38
CA ASP A 101 9.22 0.14 -16.03
C ASP A 101 10.09 0.44 -14.78
N ASN A 102 10.76 -0.58 -14.22
CA ASN A 102 11.55 -0.52 -12.98
C ASN A 102 10.87 0.19 -11.80
N MET A 103 9.53 0.22 -11.82
CA MET A 103 8.72 0.90 -10.82
C MET A 103 8.63 0.04 -9.56
N THR A 104 8.91 0.63 -8.40
CA THR A 104 8.79 -0.07 -7.12
C THR A 104 7.35 -0.14 -6.63
N LEU A 105 7.04 -1.06 -5.69
CA LEU A 105 5.72 -1.12 -5.05
C LEU A 105 5.36 0.22 -4.39
N ARG A 106 6.33 0.86 -3.72
CA ARG A 106 6.16 2.20 -3.11
C ARG A 106 5.74 3.24 -4.14
N GLN A 107 6.43 3.28 -5.28
CA GLN A 107 6.14 4.24 -6.34
C GLN A 107 4.77 3.97 -6.97
N LEU A 108 4.42 2.70 -7.18
CA LEU A 108 3.12 2.32 -7.68
C LEU A 108 1.97 2.79 -6.77
N ILE A 109 2.02 2.44 -5.48
CA ILE A 109 0.99 2.81 -4.48
C ILE A 109 0.82 4.33 -4.46
N ARG A 110 1.94 5.07 -4.37
CA ARG A 110 1.90 6.54 -4.34
C ARG A 110 1.37 7.13 -5.63
N ARG A 111 1.78 6.64 -6.80
CA ARG A 111 1.28 7.15 -8.09
C ARG A 111 -0.22 6.94 -8.24
N VAL A 112 -0.74 5.75 -7.93
CA VAL A 112 -2.20 5.50 -7.97
C VAL A 112 -2.93 6.43 -6.98
N CYS A 113 -2.38 6.63 -5.78
CA CYS A 113 -2.98 7.53 -4.80
C CYS A 113 -2.95 9.01 -5.25
N ASP A 114 -1.78 9.50 -5.66
CA ASP A 114 -1.53 10.92 -5.88
C ASP A 114 -2.10 11.42 -7.22
N VAL A 115 -2.17 10.55 -8.24
CA VAL A 115 -2.62 10.88 -9.61
C VAL A 115 -4.11 10.65 -9.79
N ASP A 116 -4.63 9.62 -9.14
CA ASP A 116 -5.97 9.09 -9.38
C ASP A 116 -6.91 9.25 -8.16
N GLY A 117 -6.37 9.60 -6.98
CA GLY A 117 -7.11 9.75 -5.72
C GLY A 117 -7.01 11.15 -5.07
N GLY A 118 -6.19 12.07 -5.59
CA GLY A 118 -6.12 13.46 -5.12
C GLY A 118 -7.26 14.33 -5.68
N ALA A 119 -7.52 15.49 -5.06
CA ALA A 119 -8.47 16.49 -5.56
C ALA A 119 -8.05 17.11 -6.92
N HIS A 120 -6.91 16.71 -7.46
CA HIS A 120 -6.31 17.23 -8.68
C HIS A 120 -6.38 16.10 -9.71
N VAL A 121 -7.31 16.21 -10.66
CA VAL A 121 -7.32 15.39 -11.86
C VAL A 121 -6.43 16.08 -12.88
N ASP A 122 -5.13 15.80 -12.81
CA ASP A 122 -4.19 16.29 -13.83
C ASP A 122 -4.45 15.52 -15.13
N VAL A 123 -4.88 16.22 -16.19
CA VAL A 123 -5.12 15.67 -17.54
C VAL A 123 -3.81 15.24 -18.24
N LYS A 124 -2.68 15.22 -17.51
CA LYS A 124 -1.39 14.82 -18.08
C LYS A 124 -1.43 13.33 -18.46
N PRO A 125 -0.87 12.96 -19.63
CA PRO A 125 -0.85 11.58 -20.08
C PRO A 125 -0.03 10.78 -19.07
N GLN A 126 -0.67 9.81 -18.42
CA GLN A 126 -0.08 8.68 -17.70
C GLN A 126 1.15 9.05 -16.87
N ALA A 127 0.98 9.25 -15.56
CA ALA A 127 2.05 9.54 -14.59
C ALA A 127 3.07 8.39 -14.43
N GLY A 128 3.71 7.96 -15.53
CA GLY A 128 4.60 6.82 -15.60
C GLY A 128 3.93 5.46 -15.36
N ILE A 129 2.59 5.37 -15.41
CA ILE A 129 1.85 4.11 -15.41
C ILE A 129 1.42 3.86 -16.85
N SER A 130 2.15 2.98 -17.53
CA SER A 130 1.92 2.61 -18.93
C SER A 130 0.59 1.87 -19.13
N ASP A 131 0.14 1.13 -18.11
CA ASP A 131 -1.10 0.36 -18.11
C ASP A 131 -1.88 0.47 -16.78
N GLN A 132 -3.06 1.09 -16.84
CA GLN A 132 -3.95 1.24 -15.67
C GLN A 132 -4.50 -0.10 -15.18
N GLU A 133 -4.69 -1.07 -16.07
CA GLU A 133 -5.21 -2.38 -15.70
C GLU A 133 -4.16 -3.16 -14.90
N THR A 134 -2.90 -3.16 -15.35
CA THR A 134 -1.77 -3.72 -14.58
C THR A 134 -1.63 -3.04 -13.22
N ALA A 135 -1.72 -1.71 -13.15
CA ALA A 135 -1.66 -0.99 -11.86
C ALA A 135 -2.81 -1.42 -10.92
N ARG A 136 -4.02 -1.57 -11.46
CA ARG A 136 -5.18 -2.05 -10.72
C ARG A 136 -4.96 -3.47 -10.17
N LEU A 137 -4.48 -4.39 -10.99
CA LEU A 137 -4.20 -5.77 -10.58
C LEU A 137 -3.14 -5.81 -9.48
N TRP A 138 -2.05 -5.06 -9.62
CA TRP A 138 -1.03 -4.94 -8.59
C TRP A 138 -1.60 -4.44 -7.26
N ILE A 139 -2.38 -3.35 -7.28
CA ILE A 139 -2.96 -2.80 -6.05
C ILE A 139 -3.90 -3.84 -5.41
N ILE A 140 -4.73 -4.52 -6.18
CA ILE A 140 -5.62 -5.56 -5.63
C ILE A 140 -4.78 -6.66 -4.97
N SER A 141 -3.78 -7.20 -5.66
CA SER A 141 -2.97 -8.31 -5.14
C SER A 141 -2.13 -7.92 -3.92
N ILE A 142 -1.60 -6.70 -3.88
CA ILE A 142 -0.95 -6.16 -2.67
C ILE A 142 -1.94 -6.15 -1.51
N GLY A 143 -3.16 -5.66 -1.73
CA GLY A 143 -4.19 -5.58 -0.70
C GLY A 143 -4.62 -6.93 -0.19
N GLU A 144 -4.88 -7.89 -1.09
CA GLU A 144 -5.25 -9.26 -0.75
C GLU A 144 -4.15 -9.98 0.05
N TYR A 145 -2.89 -9.65 -0.20
CA TYR A 145 -1.77 -10.17 0.58
C TYR A 145 -1.67 -9.51 1.96
N LEU A 146 -1.90 -8.20 2.05
CA LEU A 146 -1.70 -7.42 3.27
C LEU A 146 -2.84 -7.57 4.29
N VAL A 147 -4.10 -7.57 3.86
CA VAL A 147 -5.26 -7.61 4.77
C VAL A 147 -5.16 -8.75 5.80
N PRO A 148 -5.05 -10.03 5.39
CA PRO A 148 -5.00 -11.13 6.36
C PRO A 148 -3.77 -11.07 7.28
N LEU A 149 -2.65 -10.54 6.78
CA LEU A 149 -1.42 -10.40 7.54
C LEU A 149 -1.53 -9.28 8.58
N LEU A 150 -2.14 -8.14 8.22
CA LEU A 150 -2.39 -7.02 9.13
C LEU A 150 -3.42 -7.39 10.19
N ASP A 151 -4.48 -8.12 9.82
CA ASP A 151 -5.48 -8.62 10.78
C ASP A 151 -4.84 -9.53 11.83
N GLN A 152 -3.93 -10.42 11.41
CA GLN A 152 -3.21 -11.30 12.32
C GLN A 152 -2.38 -10.49 13.33
N VAL A 153 -1.53 -9.58 12.87
CA VAL A 153 -0.64 -8.81 13.77
C VAL A 153 -1.38 -7.76 14.61
N LEU A 154 -2.62 -7.40 14.25
CA LEU A 154 -3.46 -6.51 15.04
C LEU A 154 -4.21 -7.24 16.17
N GLN A 155 -4.41 -8.55 16.04
CA GLN A 155 -5.03 -9.39 17.07
C GLN A 155 -4.03 -9.86 18.14
N ASP A 156 -2.75 -9.94 17.79
CA ASP A 156 -1.61 -10.16 18.70
C ASP A 156 -1.34 -8.93 19.62
#